data_AF-A0A8T4RJM0-F1
#
_entry.id   AF-A0A8T4RJM0-F1
#
_cell.length_a   1.000
_cell.length_b   1.000
_cell.length_c   1.000
_cell.angle_alpha   90.00
_cell.angle_beta   90.00
_cell.angle_gamma   90.00
#
_symmetry.space_group_name_H-M   'P 1'
#
loop_
_entity.id
_entity.type
_entity.pdbx_description
1 polymer ?
#
loop_
_entity_poly.entity_id
_entity_poly.type
_entity_poly.pdbx_seq_one_letter_code
_entity_poly.pdbx_strand_id
1 'polypeptide(L)'
;MNNINIGVRHILPVYPFLIVFVSKVVNVEIKEKMKKNIFSCCMALLILGFVLSHLLIMPQYLAYFNVFAGGPEQGKEVLLDSNLDWGQDLKRVVSYLKKEGIEEVNIKYFGHEPIEYYGIKAHELGCLPLPGIAVISINALIGLEPYYAECYAWLREKTPIAMPGYSVYVYDIKEEEVDEATKHKALCEQSCREKCNDRFLAYEKSSLDEENVCSCSCKKVE
;
A
#
# COMPACT_ATOMS: atom_id res chain seq x y z
N MET A 1 -2.91 -0.96 30.83
CA MET A 1 -2.42 -2.24 30.27
C MET A 1 -2.83 -2.25 28.80
N ASN A 2 -1.88 -2.24 27.86
CA ASN A 2 -2.20 -2.30 26.43
C ASN A 2 -2.72 -3.70 26.07
N ASN A 3 -4.01 -3.80 25.69
CA ASN A 3 -4.65 -5.02 25.19
C ASN A 3 -4.29 -5.31 23.72
N ILE A 4 -3.04 -5.01 23.34
CA ILE A 4 -2.54 -5.21 21.99
C ILE A 4 -2.05 -6.66 21.89
N ASN A 5 -3.00 -7.58 21.64
CA ASN A 5 -2.72 -8.99 21.28
C ASN A 5 -2.28 -9.09 19.81
N ILE A 6 -1.27 -8.29 19.42
CA ILE A 6 -0.79 -8.24 18.04
C ILE A 6 0.54 -8.99 17.96
N GLY A 7 0.58 -9.96 17.05
CA GLY A 7 1.80 -10.57 16.55
C GLY A 7 1.95 -12.06 16.84
N VAL A 8 2.49 -12.76 15.85
CA VAL A 8 2.91 -14.18 15.93
C VAL A 8 3.95 -14.45 17.04
N ARG A 9 4.54 -13.43 17.66
CA ARG A 9 5.54 -13.56 18.73
C ARG A 9 5.10 -14.45 19.90
N HIS A 10 3.81 -14.44 20.23
CA HIS A 10 3.28 -15.23 21.34
C HIS A 10 3.20 -16.73 21.02
N ILE A 11 3.11 -17.09 19.73
CA ILE A 11 3.11 -18.48 19.28
C ILE A 11 4.50 -18.96 18.81
N LEU A 12 5.47 -18.06 18.64
CA LEU A 12 6.84 -18.45 18.25
C LEU A 12 7.44 -19.59 19.09
N PRO A 13 7.26 -19.64 20.43
CA PRO A 13 7.77 -20.75 21.24
C PRO A 13 7.17 -22.11 20.88
N VAL A 14 6.00 -22.15 20.23
CA VAL A 14 5.29 -23.37 19.82
C VAL A 14 5.87 -23.95 18.53
N TYR A 15 6.47 -23.12 17.67
CA TYR A 15 6.95 -23.55 16.35
C TYR A 15 7.96 -24.70 16.37
N PRO A 16 8.99 -24.74 17.24
CA PRO A 16 9.90 -25.88 17.30
C PRO A 16 9.19 -27.21 17.57
N PHE A 17 8.19 -27.21 18.46
CA PHE A 17 7.43 -28.41 18.80
C PHE A 17 6.53 -28.86 17.64
N LEU A 18 5.90 -27.92 16.93
CA LEU A 18 5.14 -28.22 15.72
C LEU A 18 6.02 -28.77 14.60
N ILE A 19 7.22 -28.23 14.40
CA ILE A 19 8.17 -28.74 13.40
C ILE A 19 8.56 -30.18 13.72
N VAL A 20 8.92 -30.48 14.98
CA VAL A 20 9.22 -31.85 15.43
C VAL A 20 8.01 -32.77 15.26
N PHE A 21 6.81 -32.30 15.60
CA PHE A 21 5.58 -33.09 15.44
C PHE A 21 5.30 -33.43 13.97
N VAL A 22 5.36 -32.44 13.07
CA VAL A 22 5.12 -32.60 11.63
C VAL A 22 6.21 -33.43 10.96
N SER A 23 7.45 -33.45 11.48
CA SER A 23 8.53 -34.28 10.94
C SER A 23 8.18 -35.78 10.86
N LYS A 24 7.25 -36.26 11.71
CA LYS A 24 6.76 -37.64 11.66
C LYS A 24 6.03 -37.98 10.36
N VAL A 25 5.44 -36.99 9.68
CA VAL A 25 4.72 -37.19 8.40
C VAL A 25 5.64 -37.74 7.32
N VAL A 26 6.91 -37.34 7.32
CA VAL A 26 7.91 -37.80 6.34
C VAL A 26 8.34 -39.26 6.62
N ASN A 27 8.22 -39.71 7.87
CA ASN A 27 8.65 -41.03 8.32
C ASN A 27 7.52 -42.07 8.35
N VAL A 28 6.37 -41.79 7.73
CA VAL A 28 5.23 -42.73 7.71
C VAL A 28 5.55 -43.92 6.80
N GLU A 29 5.55 -45.13 7.37
CA GLU A 29 5.70 -46.37 6.61
C GLU A 29 4.42 -46.72 5.84
N ILE A 30 4.42 -46.45 4.53
CA ILE A 30 3.33 -46.82 3.64
C ILE A 30 3.66 -48.15 2.95
N LYS A 31 3.01 -49.24 3.40
CA LYS A 31 3.25 -50.61 2.91
C LYS A 31 2.81 -50.84 1.46
N GLU A 32 1.73 -50.19 1.02
CA GLU A 32 1.22 -50.33 -0.35
C GLU A 32 2.00 -49.44 -1.32
N LYS A 33 2.63 -50.05 -2.34
CA LYS A 33 3.46 -49.35 -3.34
C LYS A 33 2.73 -48.21 -4.04
N MET A 34 1.46 -48.41 -4.42
CA MET A 34 0.66 -47.36 -5.06
C MET A 34 0.45 -46.16 -4.13
N LYS A 35 0.04 -46.39 -2.87
CA LYS A 35 -0.13 -45.32 -1.87
C LYS A 35 1.18 -44.60 -1.58
N LYS A 36 2.30 -45.32 -1.53
CA LYS A 36 3.65 -44.73 -1.35
C LYS A 36 4.02 -43.80 -2.51
N ASN A 37 3.76 -44.23 -3.75
CA ASN A 37 4.02 -43.41 -4.92
C ASN A 37 3.15 -42.15 -4.93
N ILE A 38 1.85 -42.28 -4.65
CA ILE A 38 0.93 -41.14 -4.56
C ILE A 38 1.41 -40.15 -3.48
N PHE A 39 1.73 -40.65 -2.28
CA PHE A 39 2.25 -39.81 -1.20
C PHE A 39 3.54 -39.09 -1.60
N SER A 40 4.48 -39.79 -2.23
CA SER A 40 5.75 -39.20 -2.69
C SER A 40 5.53 -38.13 -3.76
N CYS A 41 4.62 -38.37 -4.71
CA CYS A 41 4.22 -37.38 -5.70
C CYS A 41 3.58 -36.15 -5.06
N CYS A 42 2.65 -36.33 -4.11
CA CYS A 42 2.04 -35.23 -3.37
C CYS A 42 3.10 -34.41 -2.62
N MET A 43 4.05 -35.06 -1.94
CA MET A 43 5.15 -34.37 -1.25
C MET A 43 6.04 -33.59 -2.22
N ALA A 44 6.41 -34.18 -3.35
CA ALA A 44 7.19 -33.50 -4.38
C ALA A 44 6.45 -32.28 -4.94
N LEU A 45 5.14 -32.40 -5.18
CA LEU A 45 4.29 -31.29 -5.63
C LEU A 45 4.19 -30.17 -4.59
N LEU A 46 4.07 -30.51 -3.30
CA LEU A 46 4.05 -29.52 -2.22
C LEU A 46 5.37 -28.75 -2.10
N ILE A 47 6.50 -29.47 -2.16
CA ILE A 47 7.84 -28.84 -2.12
C ILE A 47 8.03 -27.96 -3.35
N LEU A 48 7.68 -28.46 -4.54
CA LEU A 48 7.76 -27.68 -5.77
C LEU A 48 6.87 -26.44 -5.70
N GLY A 49 5.63 -26.58 -5.22
CA GLY A 49 4.71 -25.46 -5.04
C GLY A 49 5.24 -24.42 -4.06
N PHE A 50 5.87 -24.84 -2.95
CA PHE A 50 6.50 -23.94 -1.99
C PHE A 50 7.69 -23.18 -2.58
N VAL A 51 8.56 -23.86 -3.34
CA VAL A 51 9.70 -23.22 -4.00
C VAL A 51 9.22 -22.25 -5.07
N LEU A 52 8.27 -22.66 -5.90
CA LEU A 52 7.68 -21.80 -6.93
C LEU A 52 7.01 -20.57 -6.30
N SER A 53 6.25 -20.74 -5.21
CA SER A 53 5.59 -19.61 -4.55
C SER A 53 6.60 -18.58 -4.02
N HIS A 54 7.74 -19.03 -3.49
CA HIS A 54 8.83 -18.13 -3.06
C HIS A 54 9.50 -17.43 -4.23
N LEU A 55 9.80 -18.16 -5.30
CA LEU A 55 10.46 -17.58 -6.48
C LEU A 55 9.56 -16.56 -7.19
N LEU A 56 8.26 -16.81 -7.24
CA LEU A 56 7.30 -15.91 -7.90
C LEU A 56 7.07 -14.60 -7.13
N ILE A 57 7.23 -14.61 -5.81
CA ILE A 57 7.03 -13.42 -4.98
C ILE A 57 8.34 -12.71 -4.62
N MET A 58 9.50 -13.25 -4.97
CA MET A 58 10.77 -12.62 -4.67
C MET A 58 10.92 -11.31 -5.47
N PRO A 59 11.34 -10.18 -4.86
CA PRO A 59 11.68 -9.95 -3.44
C PRO A 59 10.55 -9.34 -2.58
N GLN A 60 9.29 -9.35 -3.00
CA GLN A 60 8.10 -8.79 -2.35
C GLN A 60 7.44 -9.72 -1.32
N TYR A 61 8.23 -10.38 -0.47
CA TYR A 61 7.71 -11.42 0.45
C TYR A 61 6.58 -10.96 1.38
N LEU A 62 6.55 -9.67 1.75
CA LEU A 62 5.48 -9.14 2.61
C LEU A 62 4.12 -9.16 1.90
N ALA A 63 4.09 -8.97 0.58
CA ALA A 63 2.87 -9.07 -0.21
C ALA A 63 2.54 -10.50 -0.66
N TYR A 64 3.13 -11.53 -0.03
CA TYR A 64 2.79 -12.90 -0.37
C TYR A 64 1.38 -13.27 0.08
N PHE A 65 0.51 -13.55 -0.89
CA PHE A 65 -0.77 -14.20 -0.69
C PHE A 65 -0.84 -15.41 -1.60
N ASN A 66 -1.37 -16.53 -1.08
CA ASN A 66 -1.50 -17.74 -1.88
C ASN A 66 -2.58 -17.56 -2.98
N VAL A 67 -2.61 -18.49 -3.93
CA VAL A 67 -3.53 -18.43 -5.08
C VAL A 67 -5.01 -18.43 -4.66
N PHE A 68 -5.36 -19.09 -3.55
CA PHE A 68 -6.74 -19.12 -3.05
C PHE A 68 -7.18 -17.78 -2.44
N ALA A 69 -6.22 -16.98 -1.98
CA ALA A 69 -6.44 -15.59 -1.56
C ALA A 69 -6.39 -14.61 -2.75
N GLY A 70 -6.28 -15.10 -3.99
CA GLY A 70 -6.20 -14.27 -5.20
C GLY A 70 -4.80 -13.75 -5.53
N GLY A 71 -3.76 -14.23 -4.83
CA GLY A 71 -2.38 -13.82 -5.07
C GLY A 71 -2.06 -12.40 -4.55
N PRO A 72 -0.84 -11.92 -4.78
CA PRO A 72 -0.36 -10.63 -4.24
C PRO A 72 -1.21 -9.42 -4.67
N GLU A 73 -1.85 -9.48 -5.85
CA GLU A 73 -2.68 -8.39 -6.38
C GLU A 73 -4.02 -8.20 -5.62
N GLN A 74 -4.54 -9.30 -5.04
CA GLN A 74 -5.79 -9.33 -4.29
C GLN A 74 -5.57 -9.43 -2.78
N GLY A 75 -4.32 -9.46 -2.32
CA GLY A 75 -3.98 -9.60 -0.90
C GLY A 75 -4.62 -8.53 -0.02
N LYS A 76 -4.79 -7.32 -0.57
CA LYS A 76 -5.45 -6.18 0.07
C LYS A 76 -6.92 -6.42 0.46
N GLU A 77 -7.60 -7.35 -0.21
CA GLU A 77 -8.98 -7.75 0.12
C GLU A 77 -9.04 -8.68 1.34
N VAL A 78 -7.90 -9.24 1.74
CA VAL A 78 -7.79 -10.20 2.84
C VAL A 78 -7.16 -9.57 4.07
N LEU A 79 -6.00 -8.91 3.91
CA LEU A 79 -5.26 -8.27 5.00
C LEU A 79 -4.63 -6.95 4.51
N LEU A 80 -4.63 -5.97 5.41
CA LEU A 80 -3.99 -4.67 5.23
C LEU A 80 -2.98 -4.43 6.38
N ASP A 81 -2.51 -3.19 6.48
CA ASP A 81 -1.57 -2.72 7.50
C ASP A 81 -0.18 -3.32 7.31
N SER A 82 0.52 -3.49 8.43
CA SER A 82 1.74 -4.20 8.68
C SER A 82 1.83 -5.60 8.07
N ASN A 83 0.71 -6.20 7.63
CA ASN A 83 0.72 -7.45 6.87
C ASN A 83 1.07 -7.26 5.39
N LEU A 84 1.02 -6.04 4.87
CA LEU A 84 1.21 -5.73 3.45
C LEU A 84 2.21 -4.58 3.22
N ASP A 85 2.17 -3.54 4.05
CA ASP A 85 2.99 -2.33 3.88
C ASP A 85 3.51 -1.81 5.23
N TRP A 86 4.82 -1.57 5.27
CA TRP A 86 5.59 -0.92 6.34
C TRP A 86 6.39 0.28 5.83
N GLY A 87 6.19 0.65 4.57
CA GLY A 87 7.09 1.56 3.88
C GLY A 87 8.30 0.85 3.25
N GLN A 88 8.24 -0.46 3.00
CA GLN A 88 9.38 -1.19 2.39
C GLN A 88 9.54 -0.92 0.89
N ASP A 89 8.50 -0.44 0.22
CA ASP A 89 8.44 -0.36 -1.24
C ASP A 89 8.84 0.99 -1.83
N LEU A 90 9.26 1.97 -1.03
CA LEU A 90 9.65 3.31 -1.50
C LEU A 90 10.75 3.22 -2.56
N LYS A 91 11.77 2.39 -2.34
CA LYS A 91 12.86 2.20 -3.31
C LYS A 91 12.36 1.59 -4.62
N ARG A 92 11.34 0.74 -4.59
CA ARG A 92 10.73 0.17 -5.79
C ARG A 92 9.92 1.22 -6.54
N VAL A 93 9.19 2.07 -5.82
CA VAL A 93 8.50 3.25 -6.37
C VAL A 93 9.52 4.16 -7.05
N VAL A 94 10.59 4.57 -6.36
CA VAL A 94 11.65 5.41 -6.93
C VAL A 94 12.27 4.78 -8.17
N SER A 95 12.54 3.48 -8.14
CA SER A 95 13.09 2.76 -9.31
C SER A 95 12.14 2.79 -10.49
N TYR A 96 10.84 2.66 -10.25
CA TYR A 96 9.81 2.78 -11.28
C TYR A 96 9.76 4.20 -11.84
N LEU A 97 9.63 5.22 -10.97
CA LEU A 97 9.55 6.62 -11.39
C LEU A 97 10.75 7.05 -12.22
N LYS A 98 11.97 6.71 -11.79
CA LYS A 98 13.20 7.01 -12.55
C LYS A 98 13.25 6.33 -13.90
N LYS A 99 12.76 5.08 -13.99
CA LYS A 99 12.70 4.33 -15.25
C LYS A 99 11.76 4.99 -16.24
N GLU A 100 10.63 5.50 -15.76
CA GLU A 100 9.62 6.18 -16.59
C GLU A 100 9.93 7.68 -16.80
N GLY A 101 11.03 8.20 -16.25
CA GLY A 101 11.40 9.61 -16.38
C GLY A 101 10.50 10.58 -15.61
N ILE A 102 9.82 10.09 -14.57
CA ILE A 102 8.95 10.90 -13.71
C ILE A 102 9.79 11.52 -12.61
N GLU A 103 9.81 12.85 -12.56
CA GLU A 103 10.62 13.62 -11.59
C GLU A 103 9.77 14.28 -10.48
N GLU A 104 8.44 14.28 -10.62
CA GLU A 104 7.51 14.95 -9.71
C GLU A 104 6.24 14.12 -9.52
N VAL A 105 5.79 13.97 -8.28
CA VAL A 105 4.62 13.16 -7.91
C VAL A 105 3.79 13.79 -6.79
N ASN A 106 2.50 13.48 -6.75
CA ASN A 106 1.66 13.65 -5.57
C ASN A 106 1.68 12.33 -4.78
N ILE A 107 2.09 12.33 -3.52
CA ILE A 107 2.32 11.11 -2.75
C ILE A 107 1.57 11.07 -1.42
N LYS A 108 0.94 9.94 -1.12
CA LYS A 108 0.50 9.54 0.23
C LYS A 108 1.09 8.17 0.56
N TYR A 109 2.18 8.18 1.29
CA TYR A 109 2.96 6.99 1.58
C TYR A 109 2.80 6.53 3.04
N PHE A 110 2.76 5.22 3.27
CA PHE A 110 2.65 4.66 4.61
C PHE A 110 3.96 4.78 5.41
N GLY A 111 5.10 4.71 4.74
CA GLY A 111 6.41 4.90 5.38
C GLY A 111 6.71 6.37 5.70
N HIS A 112 7.73 6.58 6.52
CA HIS A 112 8.17 7.91 6.95
C HIS A 112 9.36 8.48 6.16
N GLU A 113 9.94 7.70 5.24
CA GLU A 113 11.11 8.12 4.49
C GLU A 113 10.72 9.15 3.40
N PRO A 114 11.35 10.34 3.37
CA PRO A 114 11.12 11.33 2.33
C PRO A 114 11.60 10.83 0.96
N ILE A 115 10.75 10.88 -0.05
CA ILE A 115 11.08 10.43 -1.41
C ILE A 115 12.06 11.41 -2.11
N GLU A 116 12.10 12.65 -1.64
CA GLU A 116 12.94 13.75 -2.12
C GLU A 116 14.43 13.44 -1.98
N TYR A 117 14.82 12.60 -1.00
CA TYR A 117 16.19 12.10 -0.88
C TYR A 117 16.69 11.42 -2.16
N TYR A 118 15.78 10.86 -2.96
CA TYR A 118 16.09 10.18 -4.22
C TYR A 118 16.06 11.09 -5.44
N GLY A 119 15.84 12.40 -5.27
CA GLY A 119 15.75 13.40 -6.34
C GLY A 119 14.39 13.45 -7.04
N ILE A 120 13.34 12.93 -6.40
CA ILE A 120 11.96 13.03 -6.88
C ILE A 120 11.26 14.15 -6.09
N LYS A 121 10.75 15.16 -6.77
CA LYS A 121 9.91 16.18 -6.12
C LYS A 121 8.59 15.55 -5.70
N ALA A 122 8.15 15.85 -4.49
CA ALA A 122 6.91 15.31 -3.98
C ALA A 122 6.02 16.40 -3.38
N HIS A 123 4.74 16.24 -3.65
CA HIS A 123 3.66 17.03 -3.07
C HIS A 123 2.74 16.09 -2.28
N GLU A 124 2.09 16.61 -1.25
CA GLU A 124 1.11 15.82 -0.50
C GLU A 124 -0.07 15.46 -1.41
N LEU A 125 -0.37 14.16 -1.54
CA LEU A 125 -1.58 13.74 -2.24
C LEU A 125 -2.80 14.03 -1.36
N GLY A 126 -3.56 15.06 -1.73
CA GLY A 126 -4.81 15.43 -1.06
C GLY A 126 -6.01 14.56 -1.48
N CYS A 127 -7.16 14.79 -0.85
CA CYS A 127 -8.42 14.11 -1.18
C CYS A 127 -8.99 14.48 -2.54
N LEU A 128 -8.49 15.57 -3.12
CA LEU A 128 -8.99 16.11 -4.37
C LEU A 128 -8.10 15.66 -5.53
N PRO A 129 -8.68 15.29 -6.68
CA PRO A 129 -7.91 14.91 -7.84
C PRO A 129 -7.17 16.14 -8.39
N LEU A 130 -5.85 16.08 -8.37
CA LEU A 130 -4.97 17.00 -9.08
C LEU A 130 -4.30 16.24 -10.23
N PRO A 131 -4.09 16.88 -11.39
CA PRO A 131 -3.45 16.22 -12.51
C PRO A 131 -2.00 15.83 -12.19
N GLY A 132 -1.52 14.77 -12.84
CA GLY A 132 -0.18 14.24 -12.68
C GLY A 132 -0.13 12.87 -12.02
N ILE A 133 1.07 12.45 -11.65
CA ILE A 133 1.32 11.12 -11.12
C ILE A 133 0.99 11.07 -9.63
N ALA A 134 0.01 10.25 -9.27
CA ALA A 134 -0.34 9.98 -7.87
C ALA A 134 0.25 8.64 -7.41
N VAL A 135 0.95 8.67 -6.29
CA VAL A 135 1.56 7.52 -5.63
C VAL A 135 0.88 7.34 -4.28
N ILE A 136 0.23 6.20 -4.06
CA ILE A 136 -0.53 5.97 -2.82
C ILE A 136 -0.30 4.56 -2.28
N SER A 137 0.04 4.46 -0.99
CA SER A 137 0.05 3.19 -0.28
C SER A 137 -1.36 2.62 -0.15
N ILE A 138 -1.51 1.30 -0.31
CA ILE A 138 -2.82 0.62 -0.21
C ILE A 138 -3.47 0.83 1.15
N ASN A 139 -2.67 0.93 2.23
CA ASN A 139 -3.18 1.23 3.57
C ASN A 139 -3.94 2.57 3.63
N ALA A 140 -3.49 3.58 2.89
CA ALA A 140 -4.18 4.87 2.78
C ALA A 140 -5.36 4.79 1.81
N LEU A 141 -5.20 4.08 0.69
CA LEU A 141 -6.24 3.94 -0.34
C LEU A 141 -7.47 3.17 0.16
N ILE A 142 -7.29 2.08 0.89
CA ILE A 142 -8.37 1.16 1.27
C ILE A 142 -8.78 1.30 2.74
N GLY A 143 -7.82 1.53 3.65
CA GLY A 143 -8.15 2.06 4.97
C GLY A 143 -7.59 1.33 6.18
N LEU A 144 -6.58 1.95 6.80
CA LEU A 144 -6.38 1.91 8.24
C LEU A 144 -7.10 3.03 8.99
N GLU A 145 -7.29 4.15 8.32
CA GLU A 145 -7.96 5.33 8.85
C GLU A 145 -9.19 5.64 7.97
N PRO A 146 -10.41 5.55 8.51
CA PRO A 146 -11.64 5.73 7.73
C PRO A 146 -11.69 7.05 6.97
N TYR A 147 -11.11 8.12 7.54
CA TYR A 147 -11.02 9.41 6.86
C TYR A 147 -10.24 9.35 5.54
N TYR A 148 -9.05 8.75 5.54
CA TYR A 148 -8.23 8.63 4.33
C TYR A 148 -8.83 7.65 3.33
N ALA A 149 -9.46 6.58 3.80
CA ALA A 149 -10.18 5.64 2.96
C ALA A 149 -11.25 6.34 2.09
N GLU A 150 -12.09 7.18 2.70
CA GLU A 150 -13.11 7.95 1.98
C GLU A 150 -12.50 9.04 1.09
N CYS A 151 -11.48 9.73 1.59
CA CYS A 151 -10.72 10.77 0.89
C CYS A 151 -10.17 10.31 -0.47
N TYR A 152 -9.71 9.06 -0.58
CA TYR A 152 -9.13 8.49 -1.80
C TYR A 152 -10.05 7.51 -2.53
N ALA A 153 -11.34 7.45 -2.19
CA ALA A 153 -12.27 6.49 -2.79
C ALA A 153 -12.34 6.59 -4.33
N TRP A 154 -12.19 7.80 -4.87
CA TRP A 154 -12.20 8.06 -6.31
C TRP A 154 -11.03 7.41 -7.08
N LEU A 155 -9.94 7.03 -6.40
CA LEU A 155 -8.84 6.26 -7.01
C LEU A 155 -9.14 4.76 -7.12
N ARG A 156 -10.10 4.24 -6.34
CA ARG A 156 -10.41 2.79 -6.29
C ARG A 156 -11.10 2.29 -7.56
N GLU A 157 -11.84 3.18 -8.24
CA GLU A 157 -12.49 2.88 -9.52
C GLU A 157 -11.53 2.98 -10.71
N LYS A 158 -10.35 3.58 -10.49
CA LYS A 158 -9.31 3.69 -11.51
C LYS A 158 -8.41 2.46 -11.50
N THR A 159 -7.91 2.11 -12.68
CA THR A 159 -6.86 1.08 -12.81
C THR A 159 -5.50 1.76 -12.62
N PRO A 160 -4.66 1.31 -11.67
CA PRO A 160 -3.33 1.87 -11.51
C PRO A 160 -2.43 1.50 -12.70
N ILE A 161 -1.54 2.40 -13.07
CA ILE A 161 -0.56 2.20 -14.15
C ILE A 161 0.63 1.34 -13.69
N ALA A 162 0.86 1.27 -12.38
CA ALA A 162 1.84 0.38 -11.76
C ALA A 162 1.48 0.06 -10.32
N MET A 163 1.97 -1.09 -9.84
CA MET A 163 1.81 -1.53 -8.44
C MET A 163 3.16 -1.94 -7.83
N PRO A 164 4.13 -1.01 -7.62
CA PRO A 164 5.43 -1.36 -7.06
C PRO A 164 5.28 -2.09 -5.71
N GLY A 165 5.77 -3.34 -5.67
CA GLY A 165 5.74 -4.12 -4.44
C GLY A 165 4.37 -4.70 -4.06
N TYR A 166 3.33 -4.49 -4.89
CA TYR A 166 1.93 -4.79 -4.59
C TYR A 166 1.33 -4.05 -3.38
N SER A 167 2.08 -3.15 -2.75
CA SER A 167 1.68 -2.39 -1.55
C SER A 167 1.46 -0.90 -1.84
N VAL A 168 2.00 -0.40 -2.95
CA VAL A 168 1.87 0.99 -3.42
C VAL A 168 1.31 0.99 -4.83
N TYR A 169 0.32 1.83 -5.07
CA TYR A 169 -0.29 2.03 -6.39
C TYR A 169 0.15 3.35 -6.98
N VAL A 170 0.40 3.34 -8.28
CA VAL A 170 0.71 4.52 -9.08
C VAL A 170 -0.42 4.75 -10.08
N TYR A 171 -0.92 5.96 -10.13
CA TYR A 171 -1.97 6.41 -11.02
C TYR A 171 -1.47 7.58 -11.86
N ASP A 172 -1.91 7.65 -13.11
CA ASP A 172 -1.79 8.83 -13.95
C ASP A 172 -3.14 9.52 -14.00
N ILE A 173 -3.22 10.70 -13.37
CA ILE A 173 -4.45 11.50 -13.32
C ILE A 173 -4.37 12.51 -14.45
N LYS A 174 -5.20 12.30 -15.46
CA LYS A 174 -5.20 13.18 -16.62
C LYS A 174 -5.95 14.47 -16.31
N GLU A 175 -5.56 15.55 -16.98
CA GLU A 175 -6.18 16.86 -16.80
C GLU A 175 -7.68 16.87 -17.14
N GLU A 176 -8.10 16.06 -18.12
CA GLU A 176 -9.51 15.86 -18.50
C GLU A 176 -10.36 15.14 -17.44
N GLU A 177 -9.74 14.44 -16.50
CA GLU A 177 -10.42 13.73 -15.41
C GLU A 177 -10.64 14.62 -14.18
N VAL A 178 -10.05 15.83 -14.18
CA VAL A 178 -10.18 16.81 -13.12
C VAL A 178 -11.17 17.89 -13.60
N ASP A 179 -12.38 17.91 -13.04
CA ASP A 179 -13.34 18.97 -13.38
C ASP A 179 -12.77 20.35 -12.97
N GLU A 180 -13.07 21.40 -13.75
CA GLU A 180 -12.53 22.74 -13.49
C GLU A 180 -12.88 23.31 -12.11
N ALA A 181 -14.09 23.08 -11.60
CA ALA A 181 -14.48 23.50 -10.26
C ALA A 181 -13.72 22.71 -9.18
N THR A 182 -13.48 21.42 -9.38
CA THR A 182 -12.62 20.61 -8.51
C THR A 182 -11.17 21.05 -8.57
N LYS A 183 -10.66 21.41 -9.76
CA LYS A 183 -9.32 21.98 -9.95
C LYS A 183 -9.16 23.30 -9.20
N HIS A 184 -10.10 24.23 -9.37
CA HIS A 184 -10.11 25.51 -8.66
C HIS A 184 -10.18 25.29 -7.15
N LYS A 185 -11.03 24.38 -6.68
CA LYS A 185 -11.14 24.07 -5.26
C LYS A 185 -9.85 23.49 -4.70
N ALA A 186 -9.20 22.59 -5.43
CA ALA A 186 -7.94 21.98 -5.00
C ALA A 186 -6.80 23.00 -4.92
N LEU A 187 -6.65 23.84 -5.96
CA LEU A 187 -5.72 24.97 -5.95
C LEU A 187 -5.99 25.93 -4.78
N CYS A 188 -7.27 26.13 -4.47
CA CYS A 188 -7.71 26.96 -3.37
C CYS A 188 -7.27 26.40 -2.01
N GLU A 189 -7.54 25.13 -1.75
CA GLU A 189 -7.17 24.45 -0.51
C GLU A 189 -5.64 24.43 -0.33
N GLN A 190 -4.88 24.13 -1.38
CA GLN A 190 -3.42 24.14 -1.33
C GLN A 190 -2.86 25.53 -1.01
N SER A 191 -3.32 26.56 -1.72
CA SER A 191 -2.89 27.95 -1.46
C SER A 191 -3.25 28.39 -0.04
N CYS A 192 -4.41 27.96 0.47
CA CYS A 192 -4.82 28.27 1.82
C CYS A 192 -3.98 27.53 2.89
N ARG A 193 -3.57 26.29 2.66
CA ARG A 193 -2.66 25.55 3.55
C ARG A 193 -1.31 26.25 3.67
N GLU A 194 -0.71 26.62 2.55
CA GLU A 194 0.56 27.38 2.54
C GLU A 194 0.42 28.70 3.32
N LYS A 195 -0.64 29.48 3.03
CA LYS A 195 -0.92 30.74 3.76
C LYS A 195 -1.14 30.56 5.26
N CYS A 196 -1.79 29.47 5.69
CA CYS A 196 -1.97 29.18 7.11
C CYS A 196 -0.64 28.79 7.76
N ASN A 197 0.15 27.93 7.11
CA ASN A 197 1.46 27.49 7.58
C ASN A 197 2.44 28.65 7.72
N ASP A 198 2.46 29.60 6.77
CA ASP A 198 3.27 30.82 6.82
C ASP A 198 2.94 31.68 8.06
N ARG A 199 1.73 31.54 8.60
CA ARG A 199 1.26 32.24 9.81
C ARG A 199 1.39 31.41 11.08
N PHE A 200 2.01 30.22 11.00
CA PHE A 200 2.08 29.24 12.10
C PHE A 200 0.70 28.83 12.62
N LEU A 201 -0.29 28.75 11.73
CA LEU A 201 -1.65 28.31 12.02
C LEU A 201 -1.95 27.00 11.27
N ALA A 202 -2.72 26.10 11.88
CA ALA A 202 -3.24 24.93 11.20
C ALA A 202 -4.35 25.33 10.22
N TYR A 203 -4.31 24.79 9.01
CA TYR A 203 -5.41 24.91 8.06
C TYR A 203 -6.66 24.18 8.58
N GLU A 204 -7.83 24.84 8.47
CA GLU A 204 -9.11 24.25 8.85
C GLU A 204 -9.98 23.95 7.62
N LYS A 205 -10.24 24.96 6.78
CA LYS A 205 -11.05 24.85 5.57
C LYS A 205 -10.79 26.02 4.61
N SER A 206 -11.16 25.86 3.36
CA SER A 206 -11.29 26.96 2.40
C SER A 206 -12.55 26.83 1.56
N SER A 207 -13.01 27.97 1.05
CA SER A 207 -14.15 28.04 0.14
C SER A 207 -13.83 28.95 -1.03
N LEU A 208 -14.42 28.64 -2.17
CA LEU A 208 -14.48 29.52 -3.33
C LEU A 208 -15.76 30.34 -3.24
N ASP A 209 -15.68 31.63 -3.55
CA ASP A 209 -16.87 32.45 -3.83
C ASP A 209 -17.30 32.33 -5.30
N GLU A 210 -18.37 33.04 -5.67
CA GLU A 210 -18.93 33.03 -7.04
C GLU A 210 -17.95 33.57 -8.10
N GLU A 211 -16.88 34.26 -7.69
CA GLU A 211 -15.82 34.80 -8.55
C GLU A 211 -14.55 33.93 -8.55
N ASN A 212 -14.63 32.70 -8.00
CA ASN A 212 -13.50 31.78 -7.81
C ASN A 212 -12.36 32.33 -6.92
N VAL A 213 -12.66 33.27 -6.02
CA VAL A 213 -11.69 33.79 -5.06
C VAL A 213 -11.66 32.91 -3.81
N CYS A 214 -10.44 32.62 -3.35
CA CYS A 214 -10.19 31.75 -2.22
C CYS A 214 -10.30 32.46 -0.87
N SER A 215 -11.19 31.95 -0.03
CA SER A 215 -11.30 32.31 1.39
C SER A 215 -10.73 31.20 2.27
N CYS A 216 -9.74 31.54 3.11
CA CYS A 216 -9.00 30.58 3.95
C CYS A 216 -9.37 30.73 5.43
N SER A 217 -9.72 29.63 6.09
CA SER A 217 -9.89 29.54 7.55
C SER A 217 -8.69 28.81 8.17
N CYS A 218 -8.01 29.47 9.12
CA CYS A 218 -6.87 28.91 9.85
C CYS A 218 -7.15 28.95 11.36
N LYS A 219 -6.67 27.94 12.11
CA LYS A 219 -6.81 27.83 13.57
C LYS A 219 -5.43 27.81 14.23
N LYS A 220 -5.31 28.37 15.44
CA LYS A 220 -4.09 28.24 16.25
C LYS A 220 -3.85 26.78 16.65
N VAL A 221 -2.60 26.35 16.54
CA VAL A 221 -2.16 25.06 17.09
C VAL A 221 -1.98 25.26 18.59
N GLU A 222 -2.78 24.57 19.40
CA GLU A 222 -2.65 24.53 20.87
C GLU A 222 -1.54 23.59 21.30
#